data_AF-A0A7Y9JC26-F1
#
_entry.id   AF-A0A7Y9JC26-F1
#
_cell.length_a   1.000
_cell.length_b   1.000
_cell.length_c   1.000
_cell.angle_alpha   90.00
_cell.angle_beta   90.00
_cell.angle_gamma   90.00
#
_symmetry.space_group_name_H-M   'P 1'
#
loop_
_entity.id
_entity.type
_entity.pdbx_description
1 polymer ?
#
loop_
_entity_poly.entity_id
_entity_poly.type
_entity_poly.pdbx_seq_one_letter_code
_entity_poly.pdbx_strand_id
1 'polypeptide(L)'
;MATDLGAPATSTSATGSPPATRAPRAGWRDPRLWIGVLLVAVSVVAGARLVGAADDTTRVWALDRDLAAGETVQPEDLTATRVRFAEGDTGAGYFTVDDQLPADLTLARGVSAGELLPRAAIGAADRTDTLEVPVAVEGDQVPPSVGPGSVVDVWLLGAGTGSRRAAPGPSGASGPSGARDGPALSAVRVVSAPPPDQGFTASGKRQLVLAVGEQDARAFFRLLGSTDTPVLTVVRRD
;
A
#
# COMPACT_ATOMS: atom_id res chain seq x y z
N MET A 1 -52.60 -67.80 97.11
CA MET A 1 -51.88 -68.31 95.91
C MET A 1 -51.04 -67.16 95.37
N ALA A 2 -49.86 -67.48 94.87
CA ALA A 2 -48.65 -66.68 94.94
C ALA A 2 -48.49 -65.54 93.90
N THR A 3 -47.35 -64.85 94.06
CA THR A 3 -46.53 -64.17 93.03
C THR A 3 -47.02 -62.75 92.65
N ASP A 4 -46.20 -61.72 92.43
CA ASP A 4 -44.74 -61.59 92.31
C ASP A 4 -44.37 -60.11 92.50
N LEU A 5 -43.14 -59.84 92.96
CA LEU A 5 -42.55 -58.51 93.10
C LEU A 5 -42.13 -57.97 91.74
N GLY A 6 -42.59 -56.77 91.37
CA GLY A 6 -42.18 -56.10 90.14
C GLY A 6 -42.24 -54.57 90.23
N ALA A 7 -41.26 -53.97 90.91
CA ALA A 7 -40.67 -52.71 90.46
C ALA A 7 -39.28 -53.07 89.89
N PRO A 8 -38.60 -52.28 89.02
CA PRO A 8 -38.87 -50.89 88.60
C PRO A 8 -38.66 -50.64 87.08
N ALA A 9 -38.96 -49.43 86.60
CA ALA A 9 -38.10 -48.68 85.66
C ALA A 9 -38.75 -47.33 85.29
N THR A 10 -38.30 -46.25 85.91
CA THR A 10 -38.45 -44.90 85.34
C THR A 10 -37.42 -44.74 84.22
N SER A 11 -37.85 -44.98 82.98
CA SER A 11 -37.04 -44.68 81.80
C SER A 11 -37.11 -43.17 81.52
N THR A 12 -36.18 -42.39 82.09
CA THR A 12 -35.93 -41.02 81.63
C THR A 12 -35.21 -41.11 80.28
N SER A 13 -35.96 -41.04 79.19
CA SER A 13 -35.41 -40.82 77.86
C SER A 13 -34.84 -39.39 77.81
N ALA A 14 -33.53 -39.26 78.02
CA ALA A 14 -32.83 -38.02 77.75
C ALA A 14 -32.77 -37.78 76.23
N THR A 15 -33.68 -36.96 75.71
CA THR A 15 -33.58 -36.46 74.33
C THR A 15 -32.49 -35.37 74.29
N GLY A 16 -31.24 -35.78 74.22
CA GLY A 16 -30.13 -34.88 73.90
C GLY A 16 -30.23 -34.44 72.45
N SER A 17 -30.58 -33.17 72.21
CA SER A 17 -30.51 -32.58 70.87
C SER A 17 -29.04 -32.56 70.42
N PRO A 18 -28.71 -32.99 69.18
CA PRO A 18 -27.32 -33.04 68.73
C PRO A 18 -26.71 -31.63 68.75
N PRO A 19 -25.43 -31.49 69.16
CA PRO A 19 -24.78 -30.19 69.23
C PRO A 19 -24.74 -29.54 67.84
N ALA A 20 -25.19 -28.29 67.75
CA ALA A 20 -25.18 -27.52 66.52
C ALA A 20 -23.72 -27.21 66.09
N THR A 21 -23.22 -27.93 65.10
CA THR A 21 -21.93 -27.66 64.46
C THR A 21 -22.03 -26.35 63.67
N ARG A 22 -21.42 -25.26 64.18
CA ARG A 22 -21.23 -24.04 63.40
C ARG A 22 -20.20 -24.31 62.31
N ALA A 23 -20.60 -24.14 61.06
CA ALA A 23 -19.67 -24.14 59.94
C ALA A 23 -18.58 -23.09 60.18
N PRO A 24 -17.29 -23.43 60.03
CA PRO A 24 -16.21 -22.46 60.18
C PRO A 24 -16.41 -21.33 59.17
N ARG A 25 -16.32 -20.08 59.63
CA ARG A 25 -16.34 -18.92 58.74
C ARG A 25 -15.19 -19.06 57.75
N ALA A 26 -15.51 -19.11 56.46
CA ALA A 26 -14.51 -19.16 55.40
C ALA A 26 -13.60 -17.93 55.51
N GLY A 27 -12.43 -18.13 56.12
CA GLY A 27 -11.44 -17.08 56.30
C GLY A 27 -10.83 -16.73 54.95
N TRP A 28 -10.54 -15.45 54.72
CA TRP A 28 -9.93 -14.94 53.48
C TRP A 28 -8.54 -15.54 53.13
N ARG A 29 -8.01 -16.43 53.98
CA ARG A 29 -6.77 -17.19 53.78
C ARG A 29 -6.98 -18.59 53.21
N ASP A 30 -8.20 -18.91 52.80
CA ASP A 30 -8.49 -20.23 52.26
C ASP A 30 -7.99 -20.36 50.81
N PRO A 31 -7.03 -21.26 50.50
CA PRO A 31 -6.48 -21.41 49.15
C PRO A 31 -7.56 -21.74 48.11
N ARG A 32 -8.65 -22.40 48.50
CA ARG A 32 -9.76 -22.70 47.57
C ARG A 32 -10.53 -21.45 47.13
N LEU A 33 -10.59 -20.43 47.97
CA LEU A 33 -11.18 -19.12 47.61
C LEU A 33 -10.29 -18.41 46.61
N TRP A 34 -8.97 -18.45 46.81
CA TRP A 34 -8.01 -17.90 45.86
C TRP A 34 -8.03 -18.61 44.50
N ILE A 35 -8.20 -19.93 44.47
CA ILE A 35 -8.37 -20.68 43.22
C ILE A 35 -9.65 -20.24 42.49
N GLY A 36 -10.77 -20.10 43.21
CA GLY A 36 -12.02 -19.61 42.64
C GLY A 36 -11.89 -18.19 42.06
N VAL A 37 -11.27 -17.28 42.82
CA VAL A 37 -11.00 -15.90 42.39
C VAL A 37 -10.08 -15.87 41.16
N LEU A 38 -9.02 -16.68 41.15
CA LEU A 38 -8.11 -16.79 40.01
C LEU A 38 -8.88 -17.26 38.76
N LEU A 39 -9.73 -18.27 38.89
CA LEU A 39 -10.52 -18.81 37.79
C LEU A 39 -11.49 -17.75 37.23
N VAL A 40 -12.16 -16.99 38.11
CA VAL A 40 -13.01 -15.87 37.69
C VAL A 40 -12.19 -14.78 37.00
N ALA A 41 -11.03 -14.39 37.55
CA ALA A 41 -10.16 -13.39 36.94
C ALA A 41 -9.68 -13.81 35.55
N VAL A 42 -9.25 -15.06 35.37
CA VAL A 42 -8.86 -15.61 34.08
C VAL A 42 -10.03 -15.59 33.10
N SER A 43 -11.23 -15.99 33.54
CA SER A 43 -12.43 -15.96 32.71
C SER A 43 -12.80 -14.53 32.28
N VAL A 44 -12.71 -13.56 33.18
CA VAL A 44 -12.95 -12.14 32.88
C VAL A 44 -11.91 -11.60 31.91
N VAL A 45 -10.63 -11.89 32.11
CA VAL A 45 -9.56 -11.45 31.20
C VAL A 45 -9.72 -12.08 29.82
N ALA A 46 -10.05 -13.38 29.75
CA ALA A 46 -10.32 -14.06 28.49
C ALA A 46 -11.54 -13.47 27.78
N GLY A 47 -12.62 -13.21 28.51
CA GLY A 47 -13.82 -12.54 27.97
C GLY A 47 -13.54 -11.13 27.49
N ALA A 48 -12.82 -10.32 28.28
CA ALA A 48 -12.43 -8.96 27.91
C ALA A 48 -11.50 -8.95 26.69
N ARG A 49 -10.57 -9.90 26.58
CA ARG A 49 -9.72 -10.07 25.38
C ARG A 49 -10.55 -10.45 24.16
N LEU A 50 -11.53 -11.34 24.31
CA LEU A 50 -12.39 -11.77 23.21
C LEU A 50 -13.31 -10.63 22.73
N VAL A 51 -13.89 -9.87 23.65
CA VAL A 51 -14.71 -8.69 23.33
C VAL A 51 -13.85 -7.58 22.74
N GLY A 52 -12.66 -7.32 23.31
CA GLY A 52 -11.73 -6.33 22.80
C GLY A 52 -11.21 -6.65 21.39
N ALA A 53 -11.00 -7.93 21.07
CA ALA A 53 -10.67 -8.36 19.71
C ALA A 53 -11.83 -8.19 18.73
N ALA A 54 -13.08 -8.18 19.21
CA ALA A 54 -14.26 -7.93 18.37
C ALA A 54 -14.47 -6.43 18.11
N ASP A 55 -14.00 -5.56 19.00
CA ASP A 55 -14.10 -4.09 18.90
C ASP A 55 -12.98 -3.45 18.05
N ASP A 56 -12.08 -4.23 17.45
CA ASP A 56 -11.00 -3.75 16.60
C ASP A 56 -11.53 -3.30 15.22
N THR A 57 -12.26 -2.18 15.23
CA THR A 57 -12.78 -1.50 14.05
C THR A 57 -12.03 -0.20 13.84
N THR A 58 -11.48 -0.01 12.63
CA THR A 58 -10.78 1.21 12.26
C THR A 58 -11.72 2.10 11.45
N ARG A 59 -11.71 3.41 11.73
CA ARG A 59 -12.43 4.40 10.92
C ARG A 59 -11.57 4.78 9.71
N VAL A 60 -12.09 4.48 8.53
CA VAL A 60 -11.46 4.76 7.24
C VAL A 60 -12.33 5.66 6.40
N TRP A 61 -11.71 6.45 5.54
CA TRP A 61 -12.42 7.24 4.55
C TRP A 61 -12.94 6.35 3.43
N ALA A 62 -14.16 6.60 2.99
CA ALA A 62 -14.76 6.04 1.80
C ALA A 62 -15.30 7.19 0.94
N LEU A 63 -15.48 6.97 -0.37
CA LEU A 63 -16.10 7.96 -1.26
C LEU A 63 -17.63 7.88 -1.20
N ASP A 64 -18.30 9.03 -1.18
CA ASP A 64 -19.77 9.11 -1.23
C ASP A 64 -20.32 9.09 -2.67
N ARG A 65 -19.48 9.47 -3.65
CA ARG A 65 -19.80 9.44 -5.08
C ARG A 65 -18.67 8.83 -5.91
N ASP A 66 -19.00 8.43 -7.13
CA ASP A 66 -18.01 7.99 -8.10
C ASP A 66 -17.10 9.17 -8.48
N LEU A 67 -15.79 8.96 -8.41
CA LEU A 67 -14.79 9.92 -8.85
C LEU A 67 -13.91 9.30 -9.93
N ALA A 68 -13.63 10.07 -10.98
CA ALA A 68 -12.82 9.63 -12.11
C ALA A 68 -11.32 9.81 -11.85
N ALA A 69 -10.49 9.17 -12.67
CA ALA A 69 -9.07 9.47 -12.70
C ALA A 69 -8.85 10.94 -13.09
N GLY A 70 -7.96 11.63 -12.39
CA GLY A 70 -7.66 13.04 -12.55
C GLY A 70 -8.53 13.99 -11.71
N GLU A 71 -9.59 13.47 -11.07
CA GLU A 71 -10.47 14.30 -10.24
C GLU A 71 -9.85 14.55 -8.85
N THR A 72 -10.04 15.77 -8.34
CA THR A 72 -9.62 16.15 -6.99
C THR A 72 -10.68 15.73 -5.98
N VAL A 73 -10.26 14.99 -4.96
CA VAL A 73 -11.10 14.56 -3.85
C VAL A 73 -11.38 15.74 -2.94
N GLN A 74 -12.65 16.11 -2.80
CA GLN A 74 -13.06 17.15 -1.87
C GLN A 74 -13.50 16.57 -0.52
N PRO A 75 -13.49 17.35 0.57
CA PRO A 75 -13.96 16.90 1.88
C PRO A 75 -15.42 16.43 1.86
N GLU A 76 -16.28 17.05 1.04
CA GLU A 76 -17.68 16.65 0.84
C GLU A 76 -17.84 15.28 0.15
N ASP A 77 -16.83 14.82 -0.58
CA ASP A 77 -16.86 13.51 -1.26
C ASP A 77 -16.49 12.36 -0.31
N LEU A 78 -16.09 12.67 0.93
CA LEU A 78 -15.55 11.71 1.88
C LEU A 78 -16.52 11.40 3.02
N THR A 79 -16.71 10.11 3.29
CA THR A 79 -17.51 9.61 4.41
C THR A 79 -16.70 8.67 5.30
N ALA A 80 -16.85 8.81 6.61
CA ALA A 80 -16.14 7.99 7.58
C ALA A 80 -16.85 6.66 7.81
N THR A 81 -16.27 5.57 7.32
CA THR A 81 -16.81 4.21 7.46
C THR A 81 -16.01 3.41 8.47
N ARG A 82 -16.69 2.63 9.33
CA ARG A 82 -16.03 1.69 10.25
C ARG A 82 -15.84 0.36 9.55
N VAL A 83 -14.59 -0.08 9.45
CA VAL A 83 -14.23 -1.35 8.82
C VAL A 83 -13.39 -2.17 9.78
N ARG A 84 -13.66 -3.47 9.81
CA ARG A 84 -12.82 -4.45 10.50
C ARG A 84 -11.92 -5.10 9.47
N PHE A 85 -10.61 -4.92 9.62
CA PHE A 85 -9.64 -5.64 8.81
C PHE A 85 -9.47 -7.07 9.34
N ALA A 86 -9.28 -8.03 8.44
CA ALA A 86 -8.93 -9.39 8.83
C ALA A 86 -7.47 -9.44 9.31
N GLU A 87 -7.14 -10.41 10.15
CA GLU A 87 -5.79 -10.55 10.70
C GLU A 87 -4.76 -10.74 9.57
N GLY A 88 -3.82 -9.79 9.44
CA GLY A 88 -2.83 -9.74 8.38
C GLY A 88 -3.14 -8.78 7.22
N ASP A 89 -4.36 -8.24 7.13
CA ASP A 89 -4.67 -7.15 6.20
C ASP A 89 -4.40 -5.81 6.88
N THR A 90 -3.62 -4.96 6.22
CA THR A 90 -3.14 -3.74 6.86
C THR A 90 -4.01 -2.58 6.43
N GLY A 91 -4.79 -2.02 7.36
CA GLY A 91 -5.44 -0.72 7.19
C GLY A 91 -4.50 0.40 6.71
N ALA A 92 -3.18 0.18 6.81
CA ALA A 92 -2.14 1.00 6.18
C ALA A 92 -2.32 1.21 4.67
N GLY A 93 -3.04 0.35 3.95
CA GLY A 93 -3.38 0.57 2.54
C GLY A 93 -4.41 1.68 2.28
N TYR A 94 -5.14 2.12 3.31
CA TYR A 94 -6.28 3.04 3.20
C TYR A 94 -6.13 4.26 4.10
N PHE A 95 -6.61 5.41 3.65
CA PHE A 95 -6.61 6.59 4.51
C PHE A 95 -7.60 6.42 5.66
N THR A 96 -7.09 6.55 6.88
CA THR A 96 -7.89 6.58 8.11
C THR A 96 -8.36 8.00 8.39
N VAL A 97 -9.39 8.14 9.23
CA VAL A 97 -9.89 9.47 9.65
C VAL A 97 -8.88 10.26 10.48
N ASP A 98 -7.91 9.57 11.08
CA ASP A 98 -6.86 10.17 11.89
C ASP A 98 -5.63 10.57 11.04
N ASP A 99 -5.59 10.15 9.76
CA ASP A 99 -4.55 10.55 8.82
C ASP A 99 -4.78 11.98 8.33
N GLN A 100 -3.68 12.74 8.19
CA GLN A 100 -3.73 14.04 7.54
C GLN A 100 -3.83 13.85 6.02
N LEU A 101 -4.96 14.25 5.45
CA LEU A 101 -5.16 14.24 4.01
C LEU A 101 -4.39 15.41 3.38
N PRO A 102 -3.61 15.17 2.32
CA PRO A 102 -3.06 16.24 1.50
C PRO A 102 -4.18 17.18 1.02
N ALA A 103 -3.91 18.48 0.95
CA ALA A 103 -4.89 19.46 0.46
C ALA A 103 -5.30 19.21 -0.99
N ASP A 104 -4.39 18.64 -1.79
CA ASP A 104 -4.54 18.47 -3.23
C ASP A 104 -4.60 16.97 -3.59
N LEU A 105 -5.55 16.24 -2.98
CA LEU A 105 -5.72 14.82 -3.24
C LEU A 105 -6.30 14.59 -4.62
N THR A 106 -5.50 14.05 -5.54
CA THR A 106 -5.94 13.72 -6.89
C THR A 106 -5.91 12.21 -7.11
N LEU A 107 -6.95 11.69 -7.77
CA LEU A 107 -7.05 10.26 -8.07
C LEU A 107 -6.26 9.90 -9.33
N ALA A 108 -5.39 8.89 -9.24
CA ALA A 108 -4.68 8.31 -10.36
C ALA A 108 -5.51 7.27 -11.13
N ARG A 109 -6.63 6.81 -10.54
CA ARG A 109 -7.60 5.88 -11.15
C ARG A 109 -9.00 6.19 -10.62
N GLY A 110 -10.03 5.81 -11.36
CA GLY A 110 -11.40 5.91 -10.87
C GLY A 110 -11.65 5.03 -9.64
N VAL A 111 -12.47 5.53 -8.72
CA VAL A 111 -12.87 4.90 -7.46
C VAL A 111 -14.38 5.11 -7.32
N SER A 112 -15.10 4.06 -6.95
CA SER A 112 -16.57 4.08 -6.91
C SER A 112 -17.12 4.56 -5.56
N ALA A 113 -18.36 5.03 -5.56
CA ALA A 113 -19.13 5.33 -4.37
C ALA A 113 -19.18 4.09 -3.43
N GLY A 114 -18.94 4.32 -2.14
CA GLY A 114 -18.85 3.29 -1.10
C GLY A 114 -17.52 2.54 -1.04
N GLU A 115 -16.59 2.79 -1.97
CA GLU A 115 -15.25 2.20 -1.93
C GLU A 115 -14.38 2.94 -0.90
N LEU A 116 -13.57 2.19 -0.15
CA LEU A 116 -12.62 2.75 0.82
C LEU A 116 -11.50 3.47 0.07
N LEU A 117 -11.11 4.66 0.53
CA LEU A 117 -10.12 5.49 -0.13
C LEU A 117 -8.72 4.84 -0.08
N PRO A 118 -8.24 4.24 -1.20
CA PRO A 118 -6.98 3.53 -1.21
C PRO A 118 -5.84 4.54 -1.36
N ARG A 119 -4.77 4.38 -0.57
CA ARG A 119 -3.55 5.20 -0.73
C ARG A 119 -2.95 5.08 -2.13
N ALA A 120 -3.01 3.89 -2.72
CA ALA A 120 -2.51 3.62 -4.06
C ALA A 120 -3.36 4.26 -5.18
N ALA A 121 -4.61 4.63 -4.89
CA ALA A 121 -5.44 5.37 -5.84
C ALA A 121 -5.06 6.85 -5.91
N ILE A 122 -4.30 7.35 -4.94
CA ILE A 122 -3.82 8.73 -4.93
C ILE A 122 -2.56 8.86 -5.77
N GLY A 123 -2.55 9.86 -6.63
CA GLY A 123 -1.36 10.26 -7.37
C GLY A 123 -1.65 11.50 -8.20
N ALA A 124 -0.60 12.25 -8.54
CA ALA A 124 -0.72 13.35 -9.48
C ALA A 124 -1.44 12.87 -10.75
N ALA A 125 -2.47 13.61 -11.18
CA ALA A 125 -3.20 13.39 -12.42
C ALA A 125 -2.29 13.28 -13.65
N ASP A 126 -1.03 13.71 -13.53
CA ASP A 126 0.03 13.58 -14.54
C ASP A 126 0.20 12.17 -15.09
N ARG A 127 -0.26 11.11 -14.40
CA ARG A 127 -0.22 9.73 -14.93
C ARG A 127 -1.30 9.43 -15.97
N THR A 128 -2.36 10.21 -16.08
CA THR A 128 -3.48 9.92 -16.99
C THR A 128 -3.21 10.41 -18.42
N ASP A 129 -2.38 11.44 -18.62
CA ASP A 129 -2.00 11.96 -19.95
C ASP A 129 -0.76 11.28 -20.54
N THR A 130 -0.58 9.99 -20.27
CA THR A 130 0.59 9.24 -20.75
C THR A 130 0.28 8.52 -22.06
N LEU A 131 1.05 8.80 -23.10
CA LEU A 131 1.02 8.13 -24.40
C LEU A 131 2.03 6.98 -24.46
N GLU A 132 1.64 5.88 -25.10
CA GLU A 132 2.55 4.79 -25.44
C GLU A 132 3.32 5.13 -26.72
N VAL A 133 4.60 5.46 -26.58
CA VAL A 133 5.47 5.85 -27.70
C VAL A 133 6.41 4.69 -28.03
N PRO A 134 6.27 4.06 -29.22
CA PRO A 134 7.24 3.06 -29.67
C PRO A 134 8.53 3.76 -30.15
N VAL A 135 9.66 3.35 -29.58
CA VAL A 135 11.00 3.80 -30.01
C VAL A 135 11.83 2.60 -30.43
N ALA A 136 12.53 2.74 -31.57
CA ALA A 136 13.49 1.76 -32.04
C ALA A 136 14.89 2.25 -31.72
N VAL A 137 15.60 1.53 -30.87
CA VAL A 137 16.93 1.89 -30.39
C VAL A 137 17.91 0.79 -30.80
N GLU A 138 19.15 1.15 -31.14
CA GLU A 138 20.19 0.15 -31.42
C GLU A 138 20.39 -0.75 -30.19
N GLY A 139 20.54 -2.06 -30.38
CA GLY A 139 20.53 -3.01 -29.27
C GLY A 139 21.66 -2.81 -28.26
N ASP A 140 22.81 -2.30 -28.70
CA ASP A 140 23.98 -1.94 -27.88
C ASP A 140 23.77 -0.64 -27.08
N GLN A 141 22.80 0.18 -27.47
CA GLN A 141 22.46 1.45 -26.83
C GLN A 141 21.33 1.32 -25.80
N VAL A 142 20.94 0.08 -25.46
CA VAL A 142 19.96 -0.23 -24.41
C VAL A 142 20.59 -1.17 -23.38
N PRO A 143 20.71 -0.76 -22.09
CA PRO A 143 21.22 -1.65 -21.06
C PRO A 143 20.39 -2.93 -20.96
N PRO A 144 21.01 -4.10 -20.77
CA PRO A 144 20.29 -5.38 -20.72
C PRO A 144 19.35 -5.49 -19.51
N SER A 145 19.58 -4.68 -18.48
CA SER A 145 18.74 -4.58 -17.28
C SER A 145 17.47 -3.76 -17.48
N VAL A 146 17.25 -3.18 -18.66
CA VAL A 146 16.02 -2.46 -19.00
C VAL A 146 14.94 -3.45 -19.41
N GLY A 147 13.90 -3.50 -18.57
CA GLY A 147 12.68 -4.29 -18.77
C GLY A 147 11.41 -3.50 -18.43
N PRO A 148 10.22 -4.11 -18.54
CA PRO A 148 8.96 -3.51 -18.12
C PRO A 148 9.03 -2.94 -16.71
N GLY A 149 8.52 -1.72 -16.53
CA GLY A 149 8.54 -0.99 -15.27
C GLY A 149 9.81 -0.19 -14.98
N SER A 150 10.88 -0.35 -15.77
CA SER A 150 12.12 0.43 -15.60
C SER A 150 11.88 1.92 -15.88
N VAL A 151 12.59 2.79 -15.17
CA VAL A 151 12.61 4.24 -15.44
C VAL A 151 13.88 4.56 -16.24
N VAL A 152 13.73 5.27 -17.35
CA VAL A 152 14.83 5.55 -18.28
C VAL A 152 14.85 7.00 -18.74
N ASP A 153 16.05 7.49 -19.02
CA ASP A 153 16.28 8.72 -19.77
C ASP A 153 16.65 8.34 -21.22
N VAL A 154 15.99 8.96 -22.19
CA VAL A 154 16.25 8.75 -23.63
C VAL A 154 16.99 9.95 -24.18
N TRP A 155 18.17 9.71 -24.72
CA TRP A 155 19.02 10.71 -25.33
C TRP A 155 18.90 10.65 -26.84
N LEU A 156 18.86 11.82 -27.48
CA LEU A 156 18.86 11.97 -28.94
C LEU A 156 20.21 12.55 -29.36
N LEU A 157 21.00 11.76 -30.06
CA LEU A 157 22.29 12.15 -30.63
C LEU A 157 22.07 12.39 -32.14
N GLY A 158 22.29 13.62 -32.61
CA GLY A 158 22.28 13.92 -34.04
C GLY A 158 23.67 13.72 -34.64
N ALA A 159 23.76 13.12 -35.84
CA ALA A 159 25.01 13.07 -36.60
C ALA A 159 25.35 14.47 -37.16
N GLY A 160 25.73 15.39 -36.28
CA GLY A 160 26.09 16.78 -36.61
C GLY A 160 27.30 17.31 -35.85
N THR A 161 27.93 16.51 -34.98
CA THR A 161 29.09 16.93 -34.17
C THR A 161 30.33 16.03 -34.36
N GLY A 162 30.31 15.13 -35.35
CA GLY A 162 31.48 14.39 -35.78
C GLY A 162 32.29 15.17 -36.82
N SER A 163 33.42 15.73 -36.40
CA SER A 163 34.47 16.34 -37.24
C SER A 163 34.19 17.73 -37.82
N ARG A 164 34.50 18.76 -37.02
CA ARG A 164 35.25 19.89 -37.58
C ARG A 164 36.60 19.92 -36.89
N ARG A 165 37.58 19.23 -37.50
CA ARG A 165 39.01 19.50 -37.26
C ARG A 165 39.17 21.01 -37.35
N ALA A 166 39.44 21.65 -36.21
CA ALA A 166 39.65 23.09 -36.14
C ALA A 166 40.88 23.43 -36.98
N ALA A 167 40.65 23.87 -38.22
CA ALA A 167 41.60 24.71 -38.91
C ALA A 167 41.50 26.09 -38.26
N PRO A 168 42.61 26.72 -37.83
CA PRO A 168 42.58 28.05 -37.27
C PRO A 168 42.32 29.06 -38.41
N GLY A 169 41.05 29.43 -38.58
CA GLY A 169 40.63 30.55 -39.42
C GLY A 169 39.97 31.62 -38.55
N PRO A 170 40.32 32.91 -38.68
CA PRO A 170 39.73 33.94 -37.86
C PRO A 170 38.33 34.31 -38.35
N SER A 171 37.41 34.39 -37.39
CA SER A 171 36.22 35.25 -37.39
C SER A 171 35.07 34.92 -38.36
N GLY A 172 33.91 34.59 -37.80
CA GLY A 172 32.63 34.63 -38.50
C GLY A 172 31.48 34.15 -37.62
N ALA A 173 30.56 35.05 -37.31
CA ALA A 173 29.39 34.82 -36.46
C ALA A 173 28.54 33.60 -36.89
N SER A 174 28.07 32.83 -35.91
CA SER A 174 26.90 31.94 -36.02
C SER A 174 26.42 31.61 -34.60
N GLY A 175 25.11 31.74 -34.36
CA GLY A 175 24.46 31.79 -33.05
C GLY A 175 24.60 30.52 -32.19
N PRO A 176 24.04 30.55 -30.96
CA PRO A 176 24.14 29.44 -30.02
C PRO A 176 23.28 28.26 -30.51
N SER A 177 23.82 27.43 -31.40
CA SER A 177 23.29 26.09 -31.65
C SER A 177 23.95 25.15 -30.64
N GLY A 178 23.61 25.35 -29.37
CA GLY A 178 23.91 24.40 -28.32
C GLY A 178 23.01 23.18 -28.54
N ALA A 179 23.62 22.02 -28.74
CA ALA A 179 22.98 20.78 -28.37
C ALA A 179 22.38 21.00 -26.98
N ARG A 180 21.06 20.84 -26.82
CA ARG A 180 20.45 20.95 -25.49
C ARG A 180 21.14 19.88 -24.63
N ASP A 181 21.84 20.30 -23.58
CA ASP A 181 22.68 19.47 -22.68
C ASP A 181 21.88 18.47 -21.82
N GLY A 182 20.78 17.93 -22.31
CA GLY A 182 19.87 17.08 -21.55
C GLY A 182 19.19 16.00 -22.39
N PRO A 183 18.60 14.99 -21.72
CA PRO A 183 17.90 13.91 -22.40
C PRO A 183 16.69 14.45 -23.17
N ALA A 184 16.37 13.82 -24.29
CA ALA A 184 15.18 14.14 -25.08
C ALA A 184 13.88 13.73 -24.37
N LEU A 185 13.96 12.69 -23.51
CA LEU A 185 12.91 12.28 -22.58
C LEU A 185 13.55 11.92 -21.24
N SER A 186 13.06 12.46 -20.14
CA SER A 186 13.61 12.20 -18.80
C SER A 186 12.64 11.43 -17.90
N ALA A 187 13.16 10.47 -17.13
CA ALA A 187 12.43 9.69 -16.14
C ALA A 187 11.15 9.00 -16.68
N VAL A 188 11.23 8.49 -17.91
CA VAL A 188 10.11 7.86 -18.61
C VAL A 188 10.03 6.38 -18.26
N ARG A 189 8.81 5.85 -18.08
CA ARG A 189 8.59 4.45 -17.72
C ARG A 189 8.58 3.57 -18.96
N VAL A 190 9.25 2.43 -18.90
CA VAL A 190 9.17 1.39 -19.92
C VAL A 190 7.91 0.55 -19.69
N VAL A 191 6.98 0.57 -20.64
CA VAL A 191 5.76 -0.26 -20.60
C VAL A 191 6.08 -1.67 -21.07
N SER A 192 6.77 -1.77 -22.20
CA SER A 192 7.17 -3.04 -22.79
C SER A 192 8.57 -2.93 -23.35
N ALA A 193 9.38 -3.95 -23.09
CA ALA A 193 10.71 -4.09 -23.65
C ALA A 193 10.92 -5.56 -24.00
N PRO A 194 10.54 -5.97 -25.23
CA PRO A 194 10.81 -7.31 -25.73
C PRO A 194 12.25 -7.76 -25.42
N PRO A 195 12.42 -9.03 -25.02
CA PRO A 195 13.73 -9.62 -24.82
C PRO A 195 14.60 -9.42 -26.06
N PRO A 196 15.91 -9.20 -25.91
CA PRO A 196 16.81 -8.99 -27.04
C PRO A 196 16.68 -10.10 -28.07
N ASP A 197 16.52 -11.35 -27.65
CA ASP A 197 16.36 -12.56 -28.48
C ASP A 197 15.03 -12.66 -29.25
N GLN A 198 14.00 -11.90 -28.88
CA GLN A 198 12.64 -12.02 -29.46
C GLN A 198 12.15 -10.72 -30.13
N GLY A 199 12.89 -9.62 -30.00
CA GLY A 199 12.45 -8.27 -30.39
C GLY A 199 13.30 -7.58 -31.48
N PHE A 200 14.13 -8.32 -32.22
CA PHE A 200 14.88 -7.73 -33.32
C PHE A 200 13.94 -7.45 -34.51
N THR A 201 13.81 -6.18 -34.88
CA THR A 201 13.43 -5.87 -36.26
C THR A 201 14.55 -6.33 -37.19
N ALA A 202 14.29 -6.55 -38.48
CA ALA A 202 15.32 -6.93 -39.46
C ALA A 202 16.54 -5.98 -39.50
N SER A 203 16.45 -4.81 -38.86
CA SER A 203 17.51 -3.81 -38.72
C SER A 203 18.46 -4.01 -37.51
N GLY A 204 18.23 -4.98 -36.62
CA GLY A 204 19.05 -5.19 -35.41
C GLY A 204 18.69 -4.26 -34.23
N LYS A 205 17.69 -3.39 -34.40
CA LYS A 205 17.18 -2.49 -33.36
C LYS A 205 16.24 -3.23 -32.40
N ARG A 206 16.33 -2.88 -31.12
CA ARG A 206 15.41 -3.29 -30.05
C ARG A 206 14.27 -2.27 -29.97
N GLN A 207 13.04 -2.75 -30.03
CA GLN A 207 11.86 -1.93 -29.81
C GLN A 207 11.61 -1.75 -28.32
N LEU A 208 11.34 -0.52 -27.88
CA LEU A 208 10.85 -0.21 -26.53
C LEU A 208 9.55 0.57 -26.66
N VAL A 209 8.58 0.26 -25.79
CA VAL A 209 7.35 1.05 -25.64
C VAL A 209 7.47 1.84 -24.37
N LEU A 210 7.43 3.16 -24.50
CA LEU A 210 7.64 4.10 -23.42
C LEU A 210 6.33 4.80 -23.05
N ALA A 211 6.08 4.95 -21.76
CA ALA A 211 4.97 5.70 -21.21
C ALA A 211 5.42 7.17 -21.04
N VAL A 212 5.09 8.02 -22.02
CA VAL A 212 5.54 9.41 -22.12
C VAL A 212 4.37 10.37 -21.95
N GLY A 213 4.49 11.42 -21.14
CA GLY A 213 3.45 12.46 -21.04
C GLY A 213 3.14 13.10 -22.39
N GLU A 214 1.90 13.47 -22.67
CA GLU A 214 1.47 13.95 -23.99
C GLU A 214 2.29 15.16 -24.48
N GLN A 215 2.62 16.11 -23.59
CA GLN A 215 3.43 17.28 -23.93
C GLN A 215 4.87 16.88 -24.32
N ASP A 216 5.46 15.96 -23.58
CA ASP A 216 6.81 15.44 -23.83
C ASP A 216 6.87 14.63 -25.11
N ALA A 217 5.84 13.82 -25.39
CA ALA A 217 5.73 13.07 -26.65
C ALA A 217 5.68 14.02 -27.86
N ARG A 218 4.86 15.09 -27.78
CA ARG A 218 4.80 16.12 -28.83
C ARG A 218 6.14 16.85 -29.00
N ALA A 219 6.86 17.13 -27.92
CA ALA A 219 8.19 17.72 -27.98
C ALA A 219 9.22 16.76 -28.61
N PHE A 220 9.18 15.49 -28.22
CA PHE A 220 10.05 14.43 -28.73
C PHE A 220 9.86 14.20 -30.24
N PHE A 221 8.62 14.11 -30.74
CA PHE A 221 8.38 13.95 -32.17
C PHE A 221 8.81 15.17 -33.00
N ARG A 222 8.69 16.39 -32.46
CA ARG A 222 9.25 17.59 -33.11
C ARG A 222 10.77 17.53 -33.20
N LEU A 223 11.44 17.06 -32.16
CA LEU A 223 12.89 16.86 -32.14
C LEU A 223 13.31 15.80 -33.17
N LEU A 224 12.61 14.67 -33.20
CA LEU A 224 12.87 13.56 -34.13
C LEU A 224 12.69 14.01 -35.59
N GLY A 225 11.62 14.76 -35.89
CA GLY A 225 11.38 15.31 -37.22
C GLY A 225 12.36 16.42 -37.64
N SER A 226 13.07 17.04 -36.70
CA SER A 226 14.10 18.04 -36.99
C SER A 226 15.51 17.47 -37.20
N THR A 227 15.69 16.15 -37.02
CA THR A 227 16.99 15.48 -37.07
C THR A 227 17.04 14.52 -38.26
N ASP A 228 17.97 14.71 -39.19
CA ASP A 228 18.10 13.86 -40.40
C ASP A 228 18.48 12.40 -40.07
N THR A 229 19.29 12.19 -39.03
CA THR A 229 19.78 10.86 -38.61
C THR A 229 19.82 10.76 -37.09
N PRO A 230 18.66 10.56 -36.43
CA PRO A 230 18.60 10.49 -34.97
C PRO A 230 19.15 9.13 -34.49
N VAL A 231 20.19 9.19 -33.66
CA VAL A 231 20.66 8.03 -32.87
C VAL A 231 20.09 8.16 -31.46
N LEU A 232 19.40 7.12 -31.00
CA LEU A 232 18.84 7.08 -29.65
C LEU A 232 19.74 6.27 -28.73
N THR A 233 19.92 6.76 -27.50
CA THR A 233 20.59 6.01 -26.42
C THR A 233 19.71 6.03 -25.18
N VAL A 234 19.57 4.87 -24.53
CA VAL A 234 18.72 4.69 -23.35
C VAL A 234 19.61 4.52 -22.13
N VAL A 235 19.39 5.35 -21.11
CA VAL A 235 20.08 5.27 -19.82
C VAL A 235 19.06 4.86 -18.77
N ARG A 236 19.33 3.80 -18.02
CA ARG A 236 18.47 3.40 -16.90
C ARG A 236 18.74 4.29 -15.69
N ARG A 237 17.66 4.72 -15.03
CA ARG A 237 17.69 5.42 -13.75
C ARG A 237 17.32 4.43 -12.65
N ASP A 238 18.08 4.47 -11.55
CA ASP A 238 17.82 3.68 -10.35
C ASP A 238 16.93 4.44 -9.35
#